data_AF-A0A1V5MVE5-F1
#
_entry.id   AF-A0A1V5MVE5-F1
#
_cell.length_a   1.000
_cell.length_b   1.000
_cell.length_c   1.000
_cell.angle_alpha   90.00
_cell.angle_beta   90.00
_cell.angle_gamma   90.00
#
_symmetry.space_group_name_H-M   'P 1'
#
loop_
_entity.id
_entity.type
_entity.pdbx_description
1 polymer ?
#
loop_
_entity_poly.entity_id
_entity_poly.type
_entity_poly.pdbx_seq_one_letter_code
_entity_poly.pdbx_strand_id
1 'polypeptide(L)'
;MPNRENTAIAGSSMGGLISLYSALKYPNTFSKAGIFSPSLWFSDTLQMFLDSFTYNLPQRFYFVAGLNESTTMVSDIQDVTNKLILQGFPAANLNTVIKTDGEHSEWFWKREFPDAFIWLFQVVTGVNSEIITDTPLYYNTETSLLTVEGIDSIWLSIYDLTGRLVFSTNKTSLNLSFCESGFYIVHLKTATQHDVVRKIYVY
;
A
#
# COMPACT_ATOMS: atom_id res chain seq x y z
N MET A 1 9.41 -12.82 19.05
CA MET A 1 10.89 -12.70 19.22
C MET A 1 11.38 -11.49 18.44
N PRO A 2 12.46 -10.82 18.85
CA PRO A 2 13.00 -9.66 18.13
C PRO A 2 13.67 -10.12 16.83
N ASN A 3 12.97 -9.96 15.72
CA ASN A 3 13.50 -10.12 14.37
C ASN A 3 13.01 -8.94 13.51
N ARG A 4 13.59 -8.76 12.32
CA ARG A 4 13.23 -7.63 11.45
C ARG A 4 11.75 -7.67 11.09
N GLU A 5 11.17 -8.85 10.91
CA GLU A 5 9.77 -9.07 10.56
C GLU A 5 8.82 -8.59 11.66
N ASN A 6 9.28 -8.43 12.90
CA ASN A 6 8.51 -7.89 14.01
C ASN A 6 9.01 -6.50 14.46
N THR A 7 9.93 -5.89 13.72
CA THR A 7 10.52 -4.59 14.06
C THR A 7 10.08 -3.52 13.07
N ALA A 8 9.48 -2.46 13.60
CA ALA A 8 9.09 -1.26 12.86
C ALA A 8 9.77 -0.02 13.46
N ILE A 9 9.95 1.01 12.63
CA ILE A 9 10.29 2.37 13.07
C ILE A 9 9.19 3.32 12.62
N ALA A 10 8.84 4.31 13.43
CA ALA A 10 7.84 5.29 13.04
C ALA A 10 8.17 6.67 13.61
N GLY A 11 7.76 7.70 12.88
CA GLY A 11 7.94 9.08 13.30
C GLY A 11 7.18 10.06 12.43
N SER A 12 7.02 11.26 12.95
CA SER A 12 6.37 12.37 12.27
C SER A 12 7.33 13.48 11.89
N SER A 13 7.00 14.29 10.88
CA SER A 13 7.82 15.44 10.45
C SER A 13 9.26 14.99 10.15
N MET A 14 10.26 15.58 10.80
CA MET A 14 11.66 15.14 10.69
C MET A 14 11.87 13.68 11.15
N GLY A 15 11.12 13.22 12.16
CA GLY A 15 11.10 11.82 12.58
C GLY A 15 10.55 10.89 11.50
N GLY A 16 9.64 11.35 10.65
CA GLY A 16 9.14 10.60 9.49
C GLY A 16 10.22 10.41 8.42
N LEU A 17 10.97 11.48 8.12
CA LEU A 17 12.15 11.40 7.25
C LEU A 17 13.20 10.43 7.80
N ILE A 18 13.53 10.56 9.09
CA ILE A 18 14.50 9.67 9.75
C ILE A 18 14.02 8.22 9.69
N SER A 19 12.73 7.97 9.94
CA SER A 19 12.14 6.62 9.89
C SER A 19 12.24 5.99 8.50
N LEU A 20 11.92 6.75 7.45
CA LEU A 20 12.08 6.31 6.05
C LEU A 20 13.54 5.95 5.76
N TYR A 21 14.47 6.86 6.07
CA TYR A 21 15.90 6.65 5.85
C TYR A 21 16.42 5.44 6.62
N SER A 22 16.10 5.32 7.91
CA SER A 22 16.53 4.21 8.75
C SER A 22 16.00 2.88 8.25
N ALA A 23 14.75 2.82 7.80
CA ALA A 23 14.21 1.59 7.22
C ALA A 23 14.96 1.21 5.95
N LEU A 24 15.11 2.12 4.99
CA LEU A 24 15.81 1.83 3.74
C LEU A 24 17.30 1.48 3.96
N LYS A 25 17.99 2.18 4.86
CA LYS A 25 19.42 1.96 5.12
C LYS A 25 19.70 0.70 5.94
N TYR A 26 18.81 0.35 6.87
CA TYR A 26 18.98 -0.79 7.77
C TYR A 26 17.87 -1.83 7.59
N PRO A 27 17.73 -2.42 6.38
CA PRO A 27 16.62 -3.31 6.09
C PRO A 27 16.70 -4.60 6.90
N ASN A 28 17.89 -5.02 7.35
CA ASN A 28 18.08 -6.15 8.27
C ASN A 28 17.57 -5.90 9.71
N THR A 29 17.29 -4.64 10.07
CA THR A 29 16.74 -4.28 11.38
C THR A 29 15.26 -3.92 11.26
N PHE A 30 14.91 -3.04 10.33
CA PHE A 30 13.54 -2.55 10.18
C PHE A 30 12.91 -3.11 8.90
N SER A 31 11.88 -3.94 9.05
CA SER A 31 11.07 -4.38 7.90
C SER A 31 9.86 -3.49 7.66
N LYS A 32 9.59 -2.52 8.53
CA LYS A 32 8.36 -1.72 8.56
C LYS A 32 8.68 -0.28 8.93
N ALA A 33 8.05 0.67 8.24
CA ALA A 33 8.15 2.08 8.58
C ALA A 33 6.79 2.80 8.52
N GLY A 34 6.46 3.51 9.60
CA GLY A 34 5.33 4.46 9.66
C GLY A 34 5.85 5.88 9.49
N ILE A 35 5.38 6.57 8.46
CA ILE A 35 5.94 7.83 7.97
C ILE A 35 4.83 8.88 7.95
N PHE A 36 4.82 9.74 8.96
CA PHE A 36 3.74 10.70 9.19
C PHE A 36 4.22 12.10 8.80
N SER A 37 3.53 12.78 7.88
CA SER A 37 3.82 14.14 7.44
C SER A 37 5.33 14.42 7.26
N PRO A 38 6.07 13.59 6.50
CA PRO A 38 7.54 13.61 6.52
C PRO A 38 8.11 14.90 5.95
N SER A 39 9.14 15.45 6.59
CA SER A 39 9.85 16.65 6.12
C SER A 39 10.84 16.33 4.99
N LEU A 40 10.35 15.77 3.88
CA LEU A 40 11.17 15.27 2.76
C LEU A 40 12.01 16.35 2.07
N TRP A 41 11.53 17.59 2.08
CA TRP A 41 12.21 18.79 1.58
C TRP A 41 13.47 19.17 2.37
N PHE A 42 13.68 18.60 3.55
CA PHE A 42 14.76 19.03 4.44
C PHE A 42 16.16 18.58 3.99
N SER A 43 16.27 17.58 3.10
CA SER A 43 17.57 17.00 2.76
C SER A 43 17.67 16.49 1.32
N ASP A 44 18.50 17.16 0.53
CA ASP A 44 18.96 16.66 -0.79
C ASP A 44 19.67 15.30 -0.67
N THR A 45 20.25 15.02 0.50
CA THR A 45 20.93 13.76 0.78
C THR A 45 19.97 12.57 0.76
N LEU A 46 18.70 12.75 1.13
CA LEU A 46 17.70 11.69 1.00
C LEU A 46 17.45 11.35 -0.47
N GLN A 47 17.34 12.38 -1.32
CA GLN A 47 17.11 12.18 -2.76
C GLN A 47 18.30 11.45 -3.40
N MET A 48 19.53 11.90 -3.12
CA MET A 48 20.75 11.21 -3.58
C MET A 48 20.80 9.76 -3.09
N PHE A 49 20.40 9.51 -1.85
CA PHE A 49 20.33 8.15 -1.32
C PHE A 49 19.30 7.31 -2.08
N LEU A 50 18.08 7.80 -2.31
CA LEU A 50 17.04 7.10 -3.07
C LEU A 50 17.45 6.78 -4.51
N ASP A 51 18.24 7.65 -5.14
CA ASP A 51 18.72 7.44 -6.51
C ASP A 51 19.78 6.34 -6.60
N SER A 52 20.57 6.14 -5.53
CA SER A 52 21.60 5.11 -5.43
C SER A 52 21.14 3.81 -4.73
N PHE A 53 19.99 3.85 -4.07
CA PHE A 53 19.46 2.73 -3.30
C PHE A 53 19.00 1.60 -4.22
N THR A 54 19.19 0.35 -3.79
CA THR A 54 18.66 -0.83 -4.50
C THR A 54 17.86 -1.68 -3.53
N TYR A 55 16.64 -2.03 -3.93
CA TYR A 55 15.79 -2.93 -3.16
C TYR A 55 16.45 -4.29 -2.98
N ASN A 56 16.51 -4.78 -1.73
CA ASN A 56 17.18 -6.03 -1.41
C ASN A 56 16.36 -6.98 -0.52
N LEU A 57 15.49 -6.45 0.33
CA LEU A 57 14.73 -7.23 1.31
C LEU A 57 13.29 -6.71 1.39
N PRO A 58 12.30 -7.59 1.64
CA PRO A 58 10.91 -7.16 1.82
C PRO A 58 10.76 -6.19 2.99
N GLN A 59 10.19 -5.02 2.71
CA GLN A 59 9.82 -4.02 3.70
C GLN A 59 8.48 -3.40 3.37
N ARG A 60 7.79 -2.86 4.36
CA ARG A 60 6.48 -2.22 4.23
C ARG A 60 6.55 -0.78 4.73
N PHE A 61 5.99 0.15 3.97
CA PHE A 61 5.98 1.57 4.29
C PHE A 61 4.55 2.09 4.30
N TYR A 62 4.19 2.79 5.38
CA TYR A 62 2.91 3.46 5.52
C TYR A 62 3.16 4.97 5.59
N PHE A 63 2.78 5.69 4.54
CA PHE A 63 2.84 7.14 4.46
C PHE A 63 1.47 7.72 4.82
N VAL A 64 1.44 8.74 5.66
CA VAL A 64 0.22 9.51 5.92
C VAL A 64 0.51 11.00 6.03
N ALA A 65 -0.33 11.81 5.39
CA ALA A 65 -0.26 13.26 5.44
C ALA A 65 -1.64 13.89 5.24
N GLY A 66 -1.73 15.17 5.57
CA GLY A 66 -2.93 16.00 5.42
C GLY A 66 -2.90 16.91 4.19
N LEU A 67 -4.07 17.26 3.67
CA LEU A 67 -4.18 18.29 2.61
C LEU A 67 -4.02 19.72 3.14
N ASN A 68 -4.21 19.96 4.44
CA ASN A 68 -4.01 21.27 5.06
C ASN A 68 -2.55 21.49 5.50
N GLU A 69 -1.62 20.67 5.01
CA GLU A 69 -0.17 20.84 5.21
C GLU A 69 0.45 21.74 4.12
N SER A 70 1.78 21.69 3.94
CA SER A 70 2.43 22.42 2.84
C SER A 70 1.89 21.97 1.49
N THR A 71 1.85 22.88 0.52
CA THR A 71 1.38 22.59 -0.85
C THR A 71 2.20 21.51 -1.55
N THR A 72 3.44 21.26 -1.11
CA THR A 72 4.33 20.23 -1.65
C THR A 72 4.22 18.88 -0.93
N MET A 73 3.58 18.81 0.24
CA MET A 73 3.60 17.59 1.08
C MET A 73 3.15 16.34 0.31
N VAL A 74 2.05 16.46 -0.45
CA VAL A 74 1.49 15.35 -1.21
C VAL A 74 2.41 14.97 -2.39
N SER A 75 2.90 15.96 -3.14
CA SER A 75 3.80 15.71 -4.27
C SER A 75 5.12 15.09 -3.81
N ASP A 76 5.67 15.55 -2.69
CA ASP A 76 6.94 15.04 -2.14
C ASP A 76 6.80 13.55 -1.75
N ILE A 77 5.69 13.17 -1.13
CA ILE A 77 5.39 11.77 -0.81
C ILE A 77 5.21 10.94 -2.09
N GLN A 78 4.49 11.46 -3.08
CA GLN A 78 4.29 10.79 -4.37
C GLN A 78 5.62 10.53 -5.07
N ASP A 79 6.50 11.52 -5.15
CA ASP A 79 7.83 11.39 -5.77
C ASP A 79 8.67 10.30 -5.09
N VAL A 80 8.70 10.29 -3.76
CA VAL A 80 9.40 9.24 -3.00
C VAL A 80 8.79 7.87 -3.26
N THR A 81 7.47 7.72 -3.18
CA THR A 81 6.82 6.42 -3.39
C THR A 81 7.02 5.89 -4.81
N ASN A 82 6.98 6.77 -5.82
CA ASN A 82 7.27 6.42 -7.21
C ASN A 82 8.72 5.94 -7.38
N LYS A 83 9.69 6.64 -6.77
CA LYS A 83 11.09 6.19 -6.76
C LYS A 83 11.24 4.82 -6.11
N LEU A 84 10.56 4.55 -4.99
CA LEU A 84 10.60 3.23 -4.36
C LEU A 84 10.05 2.13 -5.29
N ILE A 85 8.95 2.39 -5.98
CA ILE A 85 8.40 1.44 -6.97
C ILE A 85 9.39 1.19 -8.10
N LEU A 86 10.01 2.24 -8.65
CA LEU A 86 11.02 2.11 -9.70
C LEU A 86 12.25 1.31 -9.24
N GLN A 87 12.60 1.37 -7.95
CA GLN A 87 13.66 0.56 -7.35
C GLN A 87 13.26 -0.90 -7.08
N GLY A 88 12.01 -1.29 -7.37
CA GLY A 88 11.54 -2.68 -7.27
C GLY A 88 10.73 -2.99 -6.02
N PHE A 89 10.34 -2.00 -5.21
CA PHE A 89 9.40 -2.25 -4.12
C PHE A 89 8.03 -2.66 -4.67
N PRO A 90 7.43 -3.76 -4.17
CA PRO A 90 6.07 -4.11 -4.52
C PRO A 90 5.12 -2.99 -4.10
N ALA A 91 4.26 -2.52 -5.00
CA ALA A 91 3.27 -1.49 -4.67
C ALA A 91 2.36 -1.90 -3.50
N ALA A 92 2.08 -3.19 -3.33
CA ALA A 92 1.33 -3.73 -2.18
C ALA A 92 2.01 -3.49 -0.81
N ASN A 93 3.31 -3.23 -0.81
CA ASN A 93 4.10 -2.92 0.37
C ASN A 93 4.24 -1.41 0.63
N LEU A 94 3.63 -0.56 -0.19
CA LEU A 94 3.60 0.88 0.00
C LEU A 94 2.13 1.30 0.15
N ASN A 95 1.78 1.92 1.27
CA ASN A 95 0.45 2.48 1.47
C ASN A 95 0.56 3.96 1.76
N THR A 96 -0.11 4.78 0.95
CA THR A 96 -0.14 6.24 1.11
C THR A 96 -1.56 6.66 1.42
N VAL A 97 -1.75 7.39 2.52
CA VAL A 97 -3.04 7.87 2.99
C VAL A 97 -3.01 9.38 3.10
N ILE A 98 -3.85 10.06 2.31
CA ILE A 98 -3.99 11.52 2.35
C ILE A 98 -5.35 11.86 2.94
N LYS A 99 -5.37 12.67 4.00
CA LYS A 99 -6.60 13.07 4.71
C LYS A 99 -6.92 14.53 4.41
N THR A 100 -8.15 14.82 4.01
CA THR A 100 -8.59 16.17 3.64
C THR A 100 -8.56 17.15 4.81
N ASP A 101 -8.76 16.65 6.03
CA ASP A 101 -8.73 17.41 7.28
C ASP A 101 -7.38 17.35 8.00
N GLY A 102 -6.40 16.63 7.45
CA GLY A 102 -5.12 16.42 8.10
C GLY A 102 -4.28 17.69 8.13
N GLU A 103 -3.57 17.89 9.24
CA GLU A 103 -2.69 19.03 9.49
C GLU A 103 -1.35 18.55 10.04
N HIS A 104 -0.33 19.41 9.98
CA HIS A 104 1.01 19.11 10.50
C HIS A 104 1.07 19.21 12.04
N SER A 105 0.43 18.26 12.73
CA SER A 105 0.20 18.33 14.17
C SER A 105 0.08 16.96 14.86
N GLU A 106 0.33 16.94 16.17
CA GLU A 106 0.30 15.73 16.98
C GLU A 106 -1.09 15.10 17.10
N TRP A 107 -2.15 15.91 17.08
CA TRP A 107 -3.51 15.39 17.13
C TRP A 107 -3.80 14.50 15.92
N PHE A 108 -3.34 14.93 14.74
CA PHE A 108 -3.51 14.21 13.49
C PHE A 108 -2.70 12.91 13.51
N TRP A 109 -1.40 12.97 13.85
CA TRP A 109 -0.56 11.78 13.89
C TRP A 109 -1.04 10.75 14.92
N LYS A 110 -1.53 11.21 16.09
CA LYS A 110 -2.13 10.34 17.10
C LYS A 110 -3.37 9.62 16.57
N ARG A 111 -4.22 10.32 15.79
CA ARG A 111 -5.42 9.74 15.17
C ARG A 111 -5.08 8.66 14.14
N GLU A 112 -4.07 8.91 13.31
CA GLU A 112 -3.70 8.02 12.19
C GLU A 112 -2.79 6.85 12.61
N PHE A 113 -2.13 6.94 13.77
CA PHE A 113 -1.19 5.91 14.23
C PHE A 113 -1.78 4.50 14.35
N PRO A 114 -2.98 4.28 14.92
CA PRO A 114 -3.57 2.94 15.01
C PRO A 114 -3.71 2.24 13.65
N ASP A 115 -4.20 2.94 12.63
CA ASP A 115 -4.37 2.38 11.28
C ASP A 115 -3.02 2.04 10.64
N ALA A 116 -2.04 2.92 10.80
CA ALA A 116 -0.67 2.66 10.35
C ALA A 116 -0.08 1.41 11.02
N PHE A 117 -0.24 1.29 12.34
CA PHE A 117 0.25 0.15 13.11
C PHE A 117 -0.42 -1.15 12.64
N ILE A 118 -1.75 -1.17 12.56
CA ILE A 118 -2.50 -2.34 12.10
C ILE A 118 -2.03 -2.74 10.70
N TRP A 119 -1.97 -1.79 9.77
CA TRP A 119 -1.54 -2.09 8.40
C TRP A 119 -0.11 -2.63 8.35
N LEU A 120 0.83 -2.04 9.10
CA LEU A 120 2.23 -2.48 9.10
C LEU A 120 2.38 -3.91 9.63
N PHE A 121 1.62 -4.27 10.66
CA PHE A 121 1.75 -5.56 11.37
C PHE A 121 0.69 -6.60 10.98
N GLN A 122 -0.28 -6.26 10.13
CA GLN A 122 -1.22 -7.26 9.63
C GLN A 122 -0.43 -8.40 8.98
N VAL A 123 -0.75 -9.63 9.40
CA VAL A 123 -0.22 -10.82 8.76
C VAL A 123 -0.78 -10.81 7.35
N VAL A 124 0.07 -10.49 6.38
CA VAL A 124 -0.21 -10.86 5.00
C VAL A 124 -0.09 -12.38 5.01
N THR A 125 -1.18 -13.08 5.29
CA THR A 125 -1.25 -14.53 5.13
C THR A 125 -0.90 -14.77 3.68
N GLY A 126 0.29 -15.31 3.45
CA GLY A 126 0.75 -15.67 2.12
C GLY A 126 -0.28 -16.60 1.50
N VAL A 127 -1.11 -16.06 0.62
CA VAL A 127 -1.24 -16.74 -0.66
C VAL A 127 0.17 -16.63 -1.24
N ASN A 128 0.83 -17.77 -1.44
CA ASN A 128 2.07 -17.82 -2.21
C ASN A 128 1.75 -17.22 -3.58
N SER A 129 2.00 -15.93 -3.75
CA SER A 129 2.06 -15.32 -5.06
C SER A 129 3.43 -15.69 -5.61
N GLU A 130 3.50 -16.86 -6.25
CA GLU A 130 4.31 -16.92 -7.45
C GLU A 130 3.88 -15.70 -8.28
N ILE A 131 4.80 -14.77 -8.50
CA ILE A 131 4.56 -13.62 -9.37
C ILE A 131 4.45 -14.20 -10.78
N ILE A 132 3.26 -14.65 -11.14
CA ILE A 132 2.87 -14.92 -12.51
C ILE A 132 2.57 -13.53 -13.10
N THR A 133 3.51 -13.03 -13.88
CA THR A 133 3.45 -11.73 -14.60
C THR A 133 2.40 -11.68 -15.70
N ASP A 134 1.32 -12.45 -15.58
CA ASP A 134 0.24 -12.56 -16.56
C ASP A 134 -1.10 -12.77 -15.84
N THR A 135 -1.41 -11.89 -14.90
CA THR A 135 -2.60 -12.04 -14.05
C THR A 135 -3.83 -11.50 -14.78
N PRO A 136 -4.85 -12.34 -15.04
CA PRO A 136 -5.97 -12.02 -15.94
C PRO A 136 -6.95 -10.99 -15.40
N LEU A 137 -6.73 -10.42 -14.21
CA LEU A 137 -7.68 -9.57 -13.49
C LEU A 137 -7.34 -8.08 -13.66
N TYR A 138 -8.25 -7.33 -14.30
CA TYR A 138 -8.14 -5.91 -14.62
C TYR A 138 -9.31 -5.12 -14.04
N TYR A 139 -9.06 -3.93 -13.52
CA TYR A 139 -10.11 -3.04 -13.02
C TYR A 139 -10.01 -1.67 -13.70
N ASN A 140 -11.07 -1.26 -14.38
CA ASN A 140 -11.22 0.06 -14.98
C ASN A 140 -11.92 0.99 -13.99
N THR A 141 -11.19 2.00 -13.54
CA THR A 141 -11.66 2.97 -12.54
C THR A 141 -12.70 3.96 -13.07
N GLU A 142 -12.71 4.25 -14.37
CA GLU A 142 -13.68 5.17 -15.00
C GLU A 142 -15.05 4.52 -15.14
N THR A 143 -15.07 3.23 -15.49
CA THR A 143 -16.32 2.47 -15.72
C THR A 143 -16.73 1.60 -14.53
N SER A 144 -15.90 1.58 -13.48
CA SER A 144 -16.02 0.65 -12.34
C SER A 144 -16.11 -0.81 -12.76
N LEU A 145 -15.53 -1.16 -13.91
CA LEU A 145 -15.65 -2.50 -14.48
C LEU A 145 -14.42 -3.34 -14.13
N LEU A 146 -14.67 -4.44 -13.44
CA LEU A 146 -13.68 -5.48 -13.16
C LEU A 146 -13.82 -6.59 -14.22
N THR A 147 -12.75 -6.93 -14.91
CA THR A 147 -12.71 -7.95 -15.97
C THR A 147 -11.65 -8.99 -15.69
N VAL A 148 -11.95 -10.23 -16.09
CA VAL A 148 -11.05 -11.38 -16.09
C VAL A 148 -10.89 -11.87 -17.52
N GLU A 149 -9.67 -11.83 -18.05
CA GLU A 149 -9.37 -12.21 -19.44
C GLU A 149 -8.72 -13.59 -19.54
N GLY A 150 -9.02 -14.33 -20.61
CA GLY A 150 -8.35 -15.60 -20.91
C GLY A 150 -8.69 -16.78 -19.99
N ILE A 151 -9.69 -16.66 -19.10
CA ILE A 151 -10.14 -17.73 -18.21
C ILE A 151 -11.67 -17.80 -18.15
N ASP A 152 -12.24 -18.94 -18.54
CA ASP A 152 -13.69 -19.12 -18.63
C ASP A 152 -14.35 -19.61 -17.33
N SER A 153 -13.60 -20.30 -16.46
CA SER A 153 -14.10 -20.88 -15.21
C SER A 153 -13.46 -20.23 -14.00
N ILE A 154 -14.18 -19.29 -13.40
CA ILE A 154 -13.70 -18.48 -12.28
C ILE A 154 -14.69 -18.43 -11.12
N TRP A 155 -14.16 -18.16 -9.94
CA TRP A 155 -14.91 -17.73 -8.77
C TRP A 155 -14.30 -16.43 -8.28
N LEU A 156 -15.06 -15.35 -8.40
CA LEU A 156 -14.68 -14.01 -7.97
C LEU A 156 -15.42 -13.68 -6.68
N SER A 157 -14.69 -13.28 -5.64
CA SER A 157 -15.24 -12.84 -4.37
C SER A 157 -14.68 -11.47 -4.01
N ILE A 158 -15.53 -10.57 -3.52
CA ILE A 158 -15.17 -9.22 -3.13
C ILE A 158 -15.44 -9.08 -1.65
N TYR A 159 -14.42 -8.65 -0.92
CA TYR A 159 -14.47 -8.40 0.51
C TYR A 159 -14.22 -6.93 0.80
N ASP A 160 -14.86 -6.40 1.83
CA ASP A 160 -14.44 -5.12 2.40
C ASP A 160 -13.13 -5.28 3.18
N LEU A 161 -12.58 -4.16 3.66
CA LEU A 161 -11.33 -4.19 4.45
C LEU A 161 -11.46 -4.91 5.80
N THR A 162 -12.68 -5.19 6.26
CA THR A 162 -12.93 -5.97 7.48
C THR A 162 -12.94 -7.48 7.22
N GLY A 163 -12.85 -7.90 5.95
CA GLY A 163 -12.93 -9.29 5.53
C GLY A 163 -14.37 -9.80 5.36
N ARG A 164 -15.38 -8.92 5.42
CA ARG A 164 -16.76 -9.29 5.16
C ARG A 164 -16.96 -9.44 3.66
N LEU A 165 -17.58 -10.55 3.25
CA LEU A 165 -17.97 -10.77 1.86
C LEU A 165 -19.04 -9.76 1.45
N VAL A 166 -18.72 -8.94 0.45
CA VAL A 166 -19.60 -7.93 -0.15
C VAL A 166 -20.34 -8.53 -1.34
N PHE A 167 -19.63 -9.29 -2.19
CA PHE A 167 -20.21 -9.87 -3.39
C PHE A 167 -19.43 -11.09 -3.89
N SER A 168 -20.09 -12.02 -4.60
CA SER A 168 -19.41 -13.13 -5.28
C SER A 168 -20.09 -13.52 -6.59
N THR A 169 -19.32 -13.89 -7.60
CA THR A 169 -19.82 -14.27 -8.94
C THR A 169 -18.86 -15.22 -9.66
N ASN A 170 -19.39 -15.94 -10.66
CA ASN A 170 -18.58 -16.72 -11.59
C ASN A 170 -18.48 -16.06 -12.97
N LYS A 171 -18.94 -14.80 -13.09
CA LYS A 171 -18.85 -14.02 -14.33
C LYS A 171 -17.46 -13.41 -14.47
N THR A 172 -16.91 -13.48 -15.67
CA THR A 172 -15.64 -12.86 -16.05
C THR A 172 -15.68 -11.34 -16.11
N SER A 173 -16.85 -10.72 -16.00
CA SER A 173 -16.98 -9.28 -15.84
C SER A 173 -17.98 -8.92 -14.74
N LEU A 174 -17.64 -7.87 -13.99
CA LEU A 174 -18.45 -7.38 -12.88
C LEU A 174 -18.33 -5.86 -12.79
N ASN A 175 -19.47 -5.17 -12.86
CA ASN A 175 -19.55 -3.74 -12.61
C ASN A 175 -19.68 -3.50 -11.09
N LEU A 176 -18.81 -2.67 -10.53
CA LEU A 176 -18.71 -2.38 -9.09
C LEU A 176 -19.32 -1.04 -8.69
N SER A 177 -20.08 -0.37 -9.55
CA SER A 177 -20.76 0.90 -9.23
C SER A 177 -21.81 0.77 -8.11
N PHE A 178 -22.13 -0.46 -7.67
CA PHE A 178 -22.99 -0.71 -6.51
C PHE A 178 -22.23 -0.67 -5.17
N CYS A 179 -20.90 -0.75 -5.20
CA CYS A 179 -20.07 -0.65 -4.00
C CYS A 179 -19.95 0.81 -3.57
N GLU A 180 -19.88 1.05 -2.26
CA GLU A 180 -19.52 2.37 -1.73
C GLU A 180 -18.08 2.72 -2.11
N SER A 181 -17.76 4.02 -2.13
CA SER A 181 -16.40 4.48 -2.40
C SER A 181 -15.45 3.95 -1.33
N GLY A 182 -14.38 3.27 -1.73
CA GLY A 182 -13.46 2.67 -0.78
C GLY A 182 -12.63 1.52 -1.32
N PHE A 183 -11.78 0.98 -0.46
CA PHE A 183 -10.94 -0.16 -0.82
C PHE A 183 -11.67 -1.49 -0.62
N TYR A 184 -11.49 -2.37 -1.58
CA TYR A 184 -11.98 -3.74 -1.55
C TYR A 184 -10.87 -4.74 -1.87
N ILE A 185 -11.01 -5.95 -1.34
CA ILE A 185 -10.17 -7.08 -1.68
C ILE A 185 -10.93 -7.97 -2.66
N VAL A 186 -10.39 -8.12 -3.86
CA VAL A 186 -10.89 -9.02 -4.88
C VAL A 186 -10.08 -10.30 -4.82
N HIS A 187 -10.77 -11.41 -4.62
CA HIS A 187 -10.24 -12.75 -4.62
C HIS A 187 -10.77 -13.50 -5.84
N LEU A 188 -9.88 -13.82 -6.76
CA LEU A 188 -10.15 -14.63 -7.94
C LEU A 188 -9.56 -16.02 -7.73
N LYS A 189 -10.41 -17.04 -7.81
CA LYS A 189 -10.01 -18.45 -7.89
C LYS A 189 -10.34 -19.00 -9.26
N THR A 190 -9.46 -19.83 -9.80
CA THR A 190 -9.66 -20.54 -11.06
C THR A 190 -9.69 -22.04 -10.84
N ALA A 191 -10.26 -22.78 -11.79
CA ALA A 191 -10.26 -24.25 -11.75
C ALA A 191 -8.84 -24.86 -11.83
N THR A 192 -7.87 -24.11 -12.35
CA THR A 192 -6.48 -24.52 -12.56
C THR A 192 -5.54 -24.18 -11.39
N GLN A 193 -6.08 -23.94 -10.18
CA GLN A 193 -5.34 -23.57 -8.96
C GLN A 193 -4.66 -22.18 -8.99
N HIS A 194 -5.03 -21.27 -9.89
CA HIS A 194 -4.62 -19.87 -9.73
C HIS A 194 -5.49 -19.21 -8.66
N ASP A 195 -4.85 -18.77 -7.58
CA ASP A 195 -5.45 -17.96 -6.54
C ASP A 195 -4.83 -16.56 -6.60
N VAL A 196 -5.64 -15.59 -7.01
CA VAL A 196 -5.23 -14.20 -7.22
C VAL A 196 -5.99 -13.32 -6.26
N VAL A 197 -5.27 -12.60 -5.40
CA VAL A 197 -5.85 -11.61 -4.51
C VAL A 197 -5.33 -10.22 -4.90
N ARG A 198 -6.23 -9.29 -5.23
CA ARG A 198 -5.90 -7.90 -5.53
C ARG A 198 -6.69 -6.94 -4.64
N LYS A 199 -6.05 -5.85 -4.22
CA LYS A 199 -6.72 -4.70 -3.62
C LYS A 199 -7.11 -3.71 -4.72
N ILE A 200 -8.36 -3.26 -4.74
CA ILE A 200 -8.86 -2.23 -5.67
C ILE A 200 -9.48 -1.09 -4.87
N TYR A 201 -9.53 0.12 -5.45
CA TYR A 201 -10.30 1.24 -4.92
C TYR A 201 -11.47 1.51 -5.85
N VAL A 202 -12.70 1.40 -5.35
CA VAL A 202 -13.91 1.78 -6.08
C VAL A 202 -14.19 3.25 -5.79
N TYR A 203 -14.41 4.05 -6.84
CA TYR A 203 -14.68 5.48 -6.75
C TYR A 203 -16.13 5.78 -6.41
#